data_AF-A0A5D3KGK7-F1
#
_entry.id   AF-A0A5D3KGK7-F1
#
_cell.length_a   1.000
_cell.length_b   1.000
_cell.length_c   1.000
_cell.angle_alpha   90.00
_cell.angle_beta   90.00
_cell.angle_gamma   90.00
#
_symmetry.space_group_name_H-M   'P 1'
#
loop_
_entity.id
_entity.type
_entity.pdbx_description
1 polymer ?
#
loop_
_entity_poly.entity_id
_entity_poly.type
_entity_poly.pdbx_seq_one_letter_code
_entity_poly.pdbx_strand_id
1 'polypeptide(L)'
;MSETPYPIDLDSIRGAFPPGIEAPPLLLDFAGWLNGRAWGSVGCFSLQGQFSDQAPIFDGSPLRDRFALFMRLPDGSAVGGWYGAGLDRDDPPIVGLGSEGDYELLAPSLDALLAKLTAQQFDKAWHDLRPHDEVEPQTVELAQWLARRPTGEPVPSEDGVFELPDFRGFVEKWSRDREEYWANHRLMAELGWRLAAHLPKGKNAWDKTHFEVAIVGKQYEARVLSRGPQPFEEAASIESLLRDLRDEMRRAQPELGLWYAMKFGLYADGRVMPNFEYDVRPAIGGEPAKLAEAQADLARAPRPERWVPKWLA
;
A
#
# COMPACT_ATOMS: atom_id res chain seq x y z
N MET A 1 18.00 9.46 19.85
CA MET A 1 16.68 9.40 19.18
C MET A 1 15.73 10.50 19.64
N SER A 2 15.89 11.05 20.86
CA SER A 2 15.09 12.17 21.39
C SER A 2 15.08 13.47 20.56
N GLU A 3 16.02 13.65 19.63
CA GLU A 3 16.09 14.84 18.76
C GLU A 3 15.52 14.61 17.35
N THR A 4 15.23 13.37 16.95
CA THR A 4 14.67 13.08 15.63
C THR A 4 13.20 13.46 15.62
N PRO A 5 12.73 14.43 14.82
CA PRO A 5 11.31 14.77 14.78
C PRO A 5 10.49 13.73 14.02
N TYR A 6 9.17 13.71 14.23
CA TYR A 6 8.26 12.90 13.42
C TYR A 6 8.38 13.19 11.92
N PRO A 7 8.55 12.16 11.06
CA PRO A 7 8.42 12.32 9.62
C PRO A 7 6.96 12.56 9.24
N ILE A 8 6.68 13.69 8.57
CA ILE A 8 5.34 14.10 8.16
C ILE A 8 5.37 14.52 6.69
N ASP A 9 4.52 13.90 5.88
CA ASP A 9 4.30 14.23 4.47
C ASP A 9 2.81 14.41 4.20
N LEU A 10 2.34 15.65 4.34
CA LEU A 10 0.92 15.99 4.15
C LEU A 10 0.44 15.78 2.71
N ASP A 11 1.34 15.90 1.73
CA ASP A 11 0.96 15.73 0.33
C ASP A 11 0.70 14.27 0.01
N SER A 12 1.53 13.34 0.52
CA SER A 12 1.26 11.91 0.36
C SER A 12 0.00 11.49 1.12
N ILE A 13 -0.24 12.01 2.33
CA ILE A 13 -1.48 11.75 3.08
C ILE A 13 -2.69 12.12 2.22
N ARG A 14 -2.74 13.35 1.69
CA ARG A 14 -3.85 13.78 0.83
C ARG A 14 -3.99 12.92 -0.43
N GLY A 15 -2.88 12.52 -1.04
CA GLY A 15 -2.87 11.66 -2.22
C GLY A 15 -3.39 10.25 -1.97
N ALA A 16 -3.24 9.73 -0.74
CA ALA A 16 -3.67 8.39 -0.36
C ALA A 16 -5.20 8.26 -0.17
N PHE A 17 -5.94 9.36 -0.03
CA PHE A 17 -7.39 9.30 0.09
C PHE A 17 -8.05 9.01 -1.28
N PRO A 18 -9.08 8.14 -1.33
CA PRO A 18 -9.83 7.87 -2.55
C PRO A 18 -10.36 9.17 -3.20
N PRO A 19 -10.43 9.25 -4.54
CA PRO A 19 -10.99 10.40 -5.24
C PRO A 19 -12.38 10.76 -4.74
N GLY A 20 -12.57 12.04 -4.41
CA GLY A 20 -13.82 12.54 -3.82
C GLY A 20 -13.85 12.56 -2.30
N ILE A 21 -12.86 11.96 -1.62
CA ILE A 21 -12.71 11.99 -0.17
C ILE A 21 -11.53 12.89 0.20
N GLU A 22 -11.76 13.82 1.12
CA GLU A 22 -10.71 14.69 1.65
C GLU A 22 -10.11 14.10 2.94
N ALA A 23 -8.83 14.40 3.17
CA ALA A 23 -8.18 14.01 4.41
C ALA A 23 -8.90 14.66 5.62
N PRO A 24 -9.28 13.90 6.67
CA PRO A 24 -9.99 14.44 7.81
C PRO A 24 -9.24 15.61 8.45
N PRO A 25 -9.90 16.75 8.76
CA PRO A 25 -9.24 17.88 9.42
C PRO A 25 -8.50 17.47 10.70
N LEU A 26 -9.05 16.51 11.46
CA LEU A 26 -8.40 15.94 12.63
C LEU A 26 -7.02 15.33 12.32
N LEU A 27 -6.88 14.60 11.21
CA LEU A 27 -5.60 14.01 10.83
C LEU A 27 -4.56 15.10 10.52
N LEU A 28 -4.98 16.18 9.85
CA LEU A 28 -4.13 17.31 9.52
C LEU A 28 -3.75 18.11 10.78
N ASP A 29 -4.70 18.33 11.69
CA ASP A 29 -4.45 18.97 12.98
C ASP A 29 -3.50 18.14 13.85
N PHE A 30 -3.65 16.81 13.84
CA PHE A 30 -2.77 15.90 14.54
C PHE A 30 -1.34 15.92 13.97
N ALA A 31 -1.20 15.94 12.64
CA ALA A 31 0.09 16.14 12.01
C ALA A 31 0.72 17.50 12.40
N GLY A 32 -0.08 18.56 12.43
CA GLY A 32 0.35 19.87 12.93
C GLY A 32 0.82 19.84 14.39
N TRP A 33 0.13 19.08 15.24
CA TRP A 33 0.49 18.90 16.65
C TRP A 33 1.78 18.09 16.84
N LEU A 34 2.03 17.07 16.00
CA LEU A 34 3.25 16.26 16.02
C LEU A 34 4.48 17.00 15.49
N ASN A 35 4.28 18.03 14.66
CA ASN A 35 5.38 18.73 14.01
C ASN A 35 6.39 19.29 15.03
N GLY A 36 7.66 18.89 14.89
CA GLY A 36 8.75 19.27 15.79
C GLY A 36 8.82 18.48 17.11
N ARG A 37 7.89 17.56 17.38
CA ARG A 37 7.97 16.64 18.54
C ARG A 37 8.89 15.47 18.23
N ALA A 38 9.51 14.92 19.28
CA ALA A 38 10.42 13.80 19.18
C ALA A 38 9.70 12.54 18.70
N TRP A 39 10.22 11.93 17.64
CA TRP A 39 9.76 10.64 17.13
C TRP A 39 9.84 9.59 18.23
N GLY A 40 8.77 8.81 18.40
CA GLY A 40 8.63 7.86 19.50
C GLY A 40 8.03 8.45 20.77
N SER A 41 7.72 9.75 20.86
CA SER A 41 7.10 10.32 22.08
C SER A 41 5.64 9.89 22.29
N VAL A 42 4.92 9.58 21.21
CA VAL A 42 3.54 9.04 21.23
C VAL A 42 3.49 7.62 20.68
N GLY A 43 4.37 7.34 19.71
CA GLY A 43 4.48 6.09 18.98
C GLY A 43 5.60 6.19 17.94
N CYS A 44 6.11 5.05 17.52
CA CYS A 44 7.12 4.90 16.48
C CYS A 44 6.42 4.79 15.12
N PHE A 45 6.13 5.92 14.47
CA PHE A 45 5.52 5.93 13.14
C PHE A 45 5.90 7.18 12.35
N SER A 46 5.64 7.13 11.05
CA SER A 46 5.66 8.28 10.15
C SER A 46 4.22 8.60 9.72
N LEU A 47 3.87 9.88 9.66
CA LEU A 47 2.62 10.31 9.02
C LEU A 47 2.89 10.54 7.54
N GLN A 48 2.69 9.49 6.75
CA GLN A 48 2.94 9.45 5.33
C GLN A 48 1.83 8.62 4.69
N GLY A 49 1.23 9.16 3.63
CA GLY A 49 0.23 8.43 2.86
C GLY A 49 0.88 7.35 1.99
N GLN A 50 0.21 6.21 1.88
CA GLN A 50 0.58 5.16 0.95
C GLN A 50 -0.66 4.49 0.35
N PHE A 51 -0.50 3.91 -0.84
CA PHE A 51 -1.56 3.14 -1.46
C PHE A 51 -1.53 1.68 -0.99
N SER A 52 -2.64 0.98 -1.18
CA SER A 52 -2.81 -0.42 -0.77
C SER A 52 -1.88 -1.40 -1.50
N ASP A 53 -1.37 -1.06 -2.68
CA ASP A 53 -0.35 -1.86 -3.40
C ASP A 53 1.05 -1.77 -2.79
N GLN A 54 1.30 -0.76 -1.95
CA GLN A 54 2.53 -0.64 -1.16
C GLN A 54 2.33 -1.12 0.29
N ALA A 55 1.13 -1.59 0.63
CA ALA A 55 0.84 -2.15 1.94
C ALA A 55 1.07 -3.67 1.96
N PRO A 56 1.18 -4.29 3.16
CA PRO A 56 1.22 -5.75 3.33
C PRO A 56 -0.10 -6.47 2.97
N ILE A 57 -0.64 -6.26 1.77
CA ILE A 57 -1.81 -6.94 1.22
C ILE A 57 -1.43 -7.56 -0.12
N PHE A 58 -1.79 -8.83 -0.33
CA PHE A 58 -1.55 -9.49 -1.60
C PHE A 58 -2.40 -8.87 -2.71
N ASP A 59 -1.72 -8.43 -3.78
CA ASP A 59 -2.33 -7.72 -4.91
C ASP A 59 -3.30 -6.62 -4.46
N GLY A 60 -2.76 -5.66 -3.70
CA GLY A 60 -3.54 -4.56 -3.13
C GLY A 60 -3.91 -3.45 -4.12
N SER A 61 -3.39 -3.45 -5.35
CA SER A 61 -3.67 -2.39 -6.33
C SER A 61 -5.17 -2.13 -6.62
N PRO A 62 -6.05 -3.16 -6.68
CA PRO A 62 -7.48 -2.96 -6.85
C PRO A 62 -8.20 -2.35 -5.64
N LEU A 63 -7.50 -2.20 -4.52
CA LEU A 63 -8.07 -1.76 -3.25
C LEU A 63 -7.77 -0.27 -2.97
N ARG A 64 -7.22 0.48 -3.93
CA ARG A 64 -6.88 1.90 -3.72
C ARG A 64 -8.09 2.77 -3.37
N ASP A 65 -9.29 2.39 -3.80
CA ASP A 65 -10.55 3.03 -3.42
C ASP A 65 -11.11 2.51 -2.08
N ARG A 66 -10.53 1.48 -1.48
CA ARG A 66 -11.00 0.85 -0.23
C ARG A 66 -10.23 1.33 1.00
N PHE A 67 -9.08 1.97 0.82
CA PHE A 67 -8.20 2.36 1.90
C PHE A 67 -7.75 3.81 1.77
N ALA A 68 -7.59 4.47 2.92
CA ALA A 68 -6.80 5.68 3.06
C ALA A 68 -5.73 5.42 4.12
N LEU A 69 -4.58 4.89 3.70
CA LEU A 69 -3.45 4.60 4.60
C LEU A 69 -2.60 5.85 4.78
N PHE A 70 -2.47 6.31 6.02
CA PHE A 70 -1.87 7.61 6.35
C PHE A 70 -0.75 7.52 7.41
N MET A 71 -0.51 6.34 7.95
CA MET A 71 0.53 6.10 8.96
C MET A 71 1.33 4.85 8.59
N ARG A 72 2.66 4.99 8.62
CA ARG A 72 3.61 3.91 8.31
C ARG A 72 4.48 3.60 9.51
N LEU A 73 4.58 2.32 9.85
CA LEU A 73 5.35 1.82 10.98
C LEU A 73 6.75 1.35 10.51
N PRO A 74 7.76 1.30 11.40
CA PRO A 74 9.13 0.92 11.07
C PRO A 74 9.30 -0.50 10.52
N ASP A 75 8.44 -1.42 10.96
CA ASP A 75 8.38 -2.81 10.51
C ASP A 75 7.82 -2.96 9.08
N GLY A 76 7.31 -1.88 8.49
CA GLY A 76 6.66 -1.87 7.17
C GLY A 76 5.14 -2.01 7.24
N SER A 77 4.57 -2.09 8.45
CA SER A 77 3.14 -2.09 8.66
C SER A 77 2.52 -0.74 8.32
N ALA A 78 1.23 -0.76 8.00
CA ALA A 78 0.48 0.42 7.60
C ALA A 78 -0.82 0.55 8.39
N VAL A 79 -1.21 1.79 8.70
CA VAL A 79 -2.41 2.11 9.45
C VAL A 79 -3.22 3.17 8.70
N GLY A 80 -4.54 2.99 8.65
CA GLY A 80 -5.43 3.91 7.94
C GLY A 80 -6.90 3.58 8.02
N GLY A 81 -7.70 4.40 7.35
CA GLY A 81 -9.14 4.19 7.21
C GLY A 81 -9.46 3.08 6.21
N TRP A 82 -10.42 2.23 6.54
CA TRP A 82 -10.94 1.20 5.63
C TRP A 82 -12.43 1.44 5.31
N TYR A 83 -12.71 1.71 4.03
CA TYR A 83 -14.06 2.02 3.54
C TYR A 83 -14.87 0.75 3.21
N GLY A 84 -14.21 -0.42 3.10
CA GLY A 84 -14.92 -1.68 2.81
C GLY A 84 -15.62 -1.64 1.45
N ALA A 85 -16.83 -2.20 1.35
CA ALA A 85 -17.54 -2.37 0.07
C ALA A 85 -18.07 -1.06 -0.57
N GLY A 86 -18.05 0.08 0.11
CA GLY A 86 -18.53 1.37 -0.41
C GLY A 86 -17.85 2.58 0.23
N LEU A 87 -17.86 3.72 -0.47
CA LEU A 87 -17.27 4.98 0.00
C LEU A 87 -18.24 5.81 0.86
N ASP A 88 -19.33 5.19 1.31
CA ASP A 88 -20.50 5.86 1.89
C ASP A 88 -20.30 6.27 3.35
N ARG A 89 -19.10 6.06 3.89
CA ARG A 89 -18.74 6.31 5.29
C ARG A 89 -17.87 7.55 5.40
N ASP A 90 -18.42 8.58 6.03
CA ASP A 90 -17.67 9.80 6.36
C ASP A 90 -16.59 9.54 7.43
N ASP A 91 -16.78 8.52 8.28
CA ASP A 91 -15.84 8.10 9.33
C ASP A 91 -15.59 6.58 9.25
N PRO A 92 -14.59 6.13 8.46
CA PRO A 92 -14.27 4.71 8.35
C PRO A 92 -13.55 4.19 9.61
N PRO A 93 -13.72 2.91 9.96
CA PRO A 93 -12.90 2.28 10.99
C PRO A 93 -11.41 2.36 10.60
N ILE A 94 -10.56 2.52 11.62
CA ILE A 94 -9.12 2.49 11.46
C ILE A 94 -8.63 1.06 11.59
N VAL A 95 -7.88 0.62 10.60
CA VAL A 95 -7.32 -0.73 10.51
C VAL A 95 -5.79 -0.68 10.47
N GLY A 96 -5.19 -1.78 10.89
CA GLY A 96 -3.77 -2.05 10.78
C GLY A 96 -3.49 -3.21 9.81
N LEU A 97 -2.50 -3.01 8.95
CA LEU A 97 -1.96 -3.98 8.00
C LEU A 97 -0.52 -4.32 8.39
N GLY A 98 -0.34 -5.46 9.05
CA GLY A 98 0.93 -5.93 9.60
C GLY A 98 1.86 -6.50 8.53
N SER A 99 3.15 -6.19 8.59
CA SER A 99 4.16 -6.73 7.66
C SER A 99 4.25 -8.26 7.66
N GLU A 100 3.92 -8.90 8.79
CA GLU A 100 3.92 -10.35 8.99
C GLU A 100 2.53 -10.98 8.76
N GLY A 101 1.57 -10.23 8.22
CA GLY A 101 0.20 -10.70 7.94
C GLY A 101 -0.79 -10.53 9.09
N ASP A 102 -0.44 -9.74 10.11
CA ASP A 102 -1.35 -9.37 11.19
C ASP A 102 -2.37 -8.32 10.70
N TYR A 103 -3.65 -8.68 10.65
CA TYR A 103 -4.73 -7.76 10.28
C TYR A 103 -5.66 -7.51 11.46
N GLU A 104 -5.88 -6.24 11.78
CA GLU A 104 -6.67 -5.84 12.95
C GLU A 104 -7.48 -4.55 12.68
N LEU A 105 -8.69 -4.51 13.23
CA LEU A 105 -9.44 -3.27 13.41
C LEU A 105 -8.95 -2.58 14.68
N LEU A 106 -8.13 -1.55 14.51
CA LEU A 106 -7.46 -0.87 15.60
C LEU A 106 -8.40 0.06 16.37
N ALA A 107 -9.29 0.76 15.67
CA ALA A 107 -10.26 1.66 16.28
C ALA A 107 -11.51 1.85 15.39
N PRO A 108 -12.67 2.15 15.96
CA PRO A 108 -13.89 2.42 15.20
C PRO A 108 -13.85 3.75 14.42
N SER A 109 -12.96 4.67 14.77
CA SER A 109 -12.81 5.99 14.13
C SER A 109 -11.41 6.57 14.37
N LEU A 110 -11.08 7.67 13.68
CA LEU A 110 -9.83 8.40 13.90
C LEU A 110 -9.75 8.99 15.32
N ASP A 111 -10.82 9.57 15.85
CA ASP A 111 -10.84 10.06 17.24
C ASP A 111 -10.56 8.92 18.24
N ALA A 112 -11.16 7.75 18.02
CA ALA A 112 -10.93 6.58 18.86
C ALA A 112 -9.49 6.04 18.76
N LEU A 113 -8.86 6.11 17.58
CA LEU A 113 -7.43 5.78 17.42
C LEU A 113 -6.55 6.71 18.25
N LEU A 114 -6.79 8.03 18.16
CA LEU A 114 -6.00 9.02 18.91
C LEU A 114 -6.22 8.86 20.42
N ALA A 115 -7.43 8.56 20.85
CA ALA A 115 -7.71 8.20 22.24
C ALA A 115 -6.93 6.94 22.67
N LYS A 116 -6.87 5.90 21.83
CA LYS A 116 -6.04 4.71 22.10
C LYS A 116 -4.55 5.00 22.19
N LEU A 117 -4.01 5.90 21.36
CA LEU A 117 -2.62 6.38 21.47
C LEU A 117 -2.36 7.05 22.83
N THR A 118 -3.29 7.86 23.33
CA THR A 118 -3.14 8.46 24.67
C THR A 118 -3.17 7.42 25.79
N ALA A 119 -4.03 6.42 25.67
CA ALA A 119 -4.22 5.38 26.67
C ALA A 119 -3.19 4.24 26.57
N GLN A 120 -2.38 4.22 25.50
CA GLN A 120 -1.39 3.18 25.18
C GLN A 120 -2.01 1.76 25.12
N GLN A 121 -3.23 1.67 24.60
CA GLN A 121 -4.03 0.43 24.54
C GLN A 121 -3.83 -0.31 23.21
N PHE A 122 -2.62 -0.83 23.01
CA PHE A 122 -2.27 -1.64 21.85
C PHE A 122 -1.69 -2.99 22.25
N ASP A 123 -2.09 -4.01 21.51
CA ASP A 123 -1.57 -5.36 21.65
C ASP A 123 -0.12 -5.46 21.17
N LYS A 124 0.52 -6.60 21.46
CA LYS A 124 1.94 -6.84 21.14
C LYS A 124 2.26 -6.68 19.65
N ALA A 125 1.34 -7.05 18.77
CA ALA A 125 1.51 -6.90 17.31
C ALA A 125 1.69 -5.42 16.91
N TRP A 126 1.06 -4.49 17.65
CA TRP A 126 1.06 -3.05 17.35
C TRP A 126 1.90 -2.26 18.35
N HIS A 127 2.96 -2.88 18.88
CA HIS A 127 3.81 -2.27 19.90
C HIS A 127 4.45 -0.95 19.47
N ASP A 128 4.70 -0.76 18.17
CA ASP A 128 5.21 0.48 17.58
C ASP A 128 4.23 1.65 17.72
N LEU A 129 2.94 1.42 18.00
CA LEU A 129 1.99 2.49 18.34
C LEU A 129 2.12 2.96 19.80
N ARG A 130 3.07 2.42 20.56
CA ARG A 130 3.39 2.88 21.92
C ARG A 130 4.68 3.70 21.90
N PRO A 131 4.86 4.63 22.88
CA PRO A 131 6.08 5.41 22.96
C PRO A 131 7.33 4.54 23.04
N HIS A 132 8.43 5.05 22.47
CA HIS A 132 9.73 4.40 22.51
C HIS A 132 10.35 4.53 23.91
N ASP A 133 10.90 3.44 24.46
CA ASP A 133 11.43 3.40 25.83
C ASP A 133 12.54 4.44 26.12
N GLU A 134 13.28 4.85 25.09
CA GLU A 134 14.35 5.86 25.17
C GLU A 134 13.90 7.32 24.95
N VAL A 135 12.59 7.58 24.81
CA VAL A 135 12.04 8.91 24.55
C VAL A 135 10.99 9.25 25.60
N GLU A 136 11.02 10.48 26.12
CA GLU A 136 10.03 10.93 27.09
C GLU A 136 8.62 10.87 26.49
N PRO A 137 7.69 10.09 27.08
CA PRO A 137 6.34 9.97 26.56
C PRO A 137 5.58 11.29 26.63
N GLN A 138 4.87 11.64 25.55
CA GLN A 138 4.04 12.85 25.45
C GLN A 138 2.54 12.52 25.32
N THR A 139 2.11 11.36 25.82
CA THR A 139 0.72 10.89 25.72
C THR A 139 -0.24 11.72 26.59
N VAL A 140 0.25 12.33 27.67
CA VAL A 140 -0.55 13.26 28.50
C VAL A 140 -0.81 14.56 27.76
N GLU A 141 0.20 15.12 27.09
CA GLU A 141 0.08 16.32 26.25
C GLU A 141 -0.85 16.07 25.07
N LEU A 142 -0.80 14.87 24.49
CA LEU A 142 -1.75 14.46 23.45
C LEU A 142 -3.18 14.44 23.99
N ALA A 143 -3.40 13.85 25.17
CA ALA A 143 -4.72 13.82 25.81
C ALA A 143 -5.25 15.23 26.10
N GLN A 144 -4.39 16.13 26.59
CA GLN A 144 -4.75 17.53 26.83
C GLN A 144 -5.06 18.29 25.54
N TRP A 145 -4.33 18.01 24.46
CA TRP A 145 -4.60 18.59 23.15
C TRP A 145 -5.95 18.12 22.60
N LEU A 146 -6.24 16.81 22.66
CA LEU A 146 -7.53 16.25 22.25
C LEU A 146 -8.70 16.86 23.04
N ALA A 147 -8.55 17.01 24.36
CA ALA A 147 -9.59 17.55 25.23
C ALA A 147 -9.90 19.05 25.00
N ARG A 148 -8.98 19.80 24.39
CA ARG A 148 -9.16 21.23 24.08
C ARG A 148 -9.82 21.48 22.72
N ARG A 149 -9.98 20.44 21.90
CA ARG A 149 -10.62 20.57 20.59
C ARG A 149 -12.11 20.89 20.79
N PRO A 150 -12.68 21.82 20.02
CA PRO A 150 -14.12 22.00 20.02
C PRO A 150 -14.71 20.67 19.57
N THR A 151 -15.48 20.02 20.44
CA THR A 151 -16.27 18.87 20.06
C THR A 151 -17.14 19.32 18.90
N GLY A 152 -16.90 18.78 17.70
CA GLY A 152 -17.97 18.74 16.70
C GLY A 152 -19.21 18.14 17.35
N GLU A 153 -20.40 18.45 16.84
CA GLU A 153 -21.64 17.87 17.36
C GLU A 153 -21.40 16.38 17.66
N PRO A 154 -21.73 15.91 18.88
CA PRO A 154 -21.57 14.52 19.19
C PRO A 154 -22.35 13.76 18.11
N VAL A 155 -21.62 13.10 17.21
CA VAL A 155 -22.20 12.03 16.43
C VAL A 155 -22.89 11.17 17.48
N PRO A 156 -24.20 10.93 17.37
CA PRO A 156 -24.91 10.17 18.38
C PRO A 156 -24.05 8.95 18.63
N SER A 157 -23.64 8.76 19.88
CA SER A 157 -23.26 7.45 20.35
C SER A 157 -24.54 6.64 20.22
N GLU A 158 -24.79 6.15 19.01
CA GLU A 158 -25.77 5.12 18.78
C GLU A 158 -25.25 3.97 19.63
N ASP A 159 -25.90 3.79 20.77
CA ASP A 159 -25.87 2.58 21.61
C ASP A 159 -26.42 1.36 20.83
N GLY A 160 -26.11 1.28 19.53
CA GLY A 160 -26.16 0.09 18.73
C GLY A 160 -24.82 -0.58 18.89
N VAL A 161 -24.84 -1.85 19.26
CA VAL A 161 -23.73 -2.76 18.99
C VAL A 161 -23.57 -2.79 17.46
N PHE A 162 -22.83 -1.82 16.90
CA PHE A 162 -22.37 -1.93 15.53
C PHE A 162 -21.49 -3.15 15.52
N GLU A 163 -21.97 -4.24 14.90
CA GLU A 163 -21.08 -5.33 14.52
C GLU A 163 -19.94 -4.71 13.73
N LEU A 164 -18.78 -4.64 14.37
CA LEU A 164 -17.58 -4.14 13.74
C LEU A 164 -17.35 -5.00 12.50
N PRO A 165 -17.08 -4.37 11.34
CA PRO A 165 -16.94 -5.12 10.11
C PRO A 165 -15.78 -6.12 10.24
N ASP A 166 -15.97 -7.31 9.68
CA ASP A 166 -14.95 -8.37 9.68
C ASP A 166 -13.81 -8.02 8.71
N PHE A 167 -12.92 -7.16 9.18
CA PHE A 167 -11.75 -6.72 8.42
C PHE A 167 -10.78 -7.88 8.15
N ARG A 168 -10.52 -8.72 9.15
CA ARG A 168 -9.60 -9.84 9.01
C ARG A 168 -10.12 -10.83 7.97
N GLY A 169 -11.38 -11.25 8.09
CA GLY A 169 -12.01 -12.14 7.11
C GLY A 169 -12.05 -11.53 5.71
N PHE A 170 -12.22 -10.21 5.59
CA PHE A 170 -12.09 -9.52 4.30
C PHE A 170 -10.70 -9.67 3.69
N VAL A 171 -9.62 -9.34 4.42
CA VAL A 171 -8.24 -9.38 3.88
C VAL A 171 -7.80 -10.82 3.59
N GLU A 172 -8.14 -11.77 4.46
CA GLU A 172 -7.84 -13.19 4.26
C GLU A 172 -8.57 -13.74 3.02
N LYS A 173 -9.86 -13.44 2.88
CA LYS A 173 -10.64 -13.80 1.69
C LYS A 173 -10.06 -13.16 0.44
N TRP A 174 -9.75 -11.86 0.48
CA TRP A 174 -9.15 -11.15 -0.64
C TRP A 174 -7.85 -11.82 -1.08
N SER A 175 -6.93 -12.05 -0.14
CA SER A 175 -5.61 -12.62 -0.43
C SER A 175 -5.72 -14.01 -1.04
N ARG A 176 -6.59 -14.87 -0.49
CA ARG A 176 -6.86 -16.20 -1.04
C ARG A 176 -7.45 -16.14 -2.45
N ASP A 177 -8.48 -15.32 -2.65
CA ASP A 177 -9.18 -15.22 -3.93
C ASP A 177 -8.24 -14.66 -5.03
N ARG A 178 -7.35 -13.72 -4.67
CA ARG A 178 -6.34 -13.18 -5.58
C ARG A 178 -5.21 -14.18 -5.85
N GLU A 179 -4.77 -14.95 -4.86
CA GLU A 179 -3.79 -16.03 -5.09
C GLU A 179 -4.36 -17.07 -6.06
N GLU A 180 -5.61 -17.51 -5.84
CA GLU A 180 -6.30 -18.43 -6.73
C GLU A 180 -6.49 -17.85 -8.13
N TYR A 181 -6.85 -16.56 -8.23
CA TYR A 181 -6.97 -15.87 -9.50
C TYR A 181 -5.66 -15.90 -10.29
N TRP A 182 -4.54 -15.51 -9.68
CA TRP A 182 -3.25 -15.47 -10.37
C TRP A 182 -2.69 -16.87 -10.68
N ALA A 183 -2.92 -17.83 -9.78
CA ALA A 183 -2.53 -19.22 -10.01
C ALA A 183 -3.23 -19.84 -11.24
N ASN A 184 -4.47 -19.42 -11.51
CA ASN A 184 -5.27 -19.91 -12.63
C ASN A 184 -5.27 -18.94 -13.85
N HIS A 185 -4.55 -17.82 -13.78
CA HIS A 185 -4.59 -16.81 -14.82
C HIS A 185 -3.88 -17.28 -16.09
N ARG A 186 -4.57 -17.25 -17.23
CA ARG A 186 -4.05 -17.75 -18.52
C ARG A 186 -2.70 -17.11 -18.91
N LEU A 187 -2.57 -15.80 -18.75
CA LEU A 187 -1.31 -15.11 -19.08
C LEU A 187 -0.18 -15.46 -18.11
N MET A 188 -0.49 -15.79 -16.84
CA MET A 188 0.54 -16.21 -15.86
C MET A 188 1.01 -17.63 -16.15
N ALA A 189 0.10 -18.53 -16.53
CA ALA A 189 0.45 -19.89 -16.95
C ALA A 189 1.34 -19.88 -18.21
N GLU A 190 0.99 -19.09 -19.22
CA GLU A 190 1.81 -18.89 -20.43
C GLU A 190 3.18 -18.30 -20.08
N LEU A 191 3.24 -17.32 -19.17
CA LEU A 191 4.48 -16.71 -18.71
C LEU A 191 5.38 -17.74 -18.00
N GLY A 192 4.81 -18.55 -17.09
CA GLY A 192 5.51 -19.64 -16.42
C GLY A 192 6.07 -20.68 -17.39
N TRP A 193 5.30 -21.04 -18.42
CA TRP A 193 5.75 -21.95 -19.47
C TRP A 193 6.93 -21.39 -20.28
N ARG A 194 6.86 -20.12 -20.70
CA ARG A 194 7.95 -19.44 -21.43
C ARG A 194 9.22 -19.29 -20.60
N LEU A 195 9.09 -19.24 -19.27
CA LEU A 195 10.21 -19.09 -18.33
C LEU A 195 10.64 -20.41 -17.67
N ALA A 196 10.21 -21.57 -18.20
CA ALA A 196 10.50 -22.87 -17.59
C ALA A 196 12.01 -23.15 -17.39
N ALA A 197 12.87 -22.57 -18.23
CA ALA A 197 14.34 -22.67 -18.09
C ALA A 197 14.87 -22.04 -16.79
N HIS A 198 14.10 -21.15 -16.17
CA HIS A 198 14.43 -20.42 -14.95
C HIS A 198 13.74 -20.97 -13.69
N LEU A 199 13.09 -22.14 -13.79
CA LEU A 199 12.49 -22.79 -12.62
C LEU A 199 13.53 -22.93 -11.50
N PRO A 200 13.16 -22.58 -10.25
CA PRO A 200 14.09 -22.64 -9.13
C PRO A 200 14.56 -24.10 -8.93
N LYS A 201 15.87 -24.27 -8.74
CA LYS A 201 16.49 -25.59 -8.50
C LYS A 201 16.45 -26.04 -7.04
N GLY A 202 15.85 -25.22 -6.19
CA GLY A 202 15.72 -25.49 -4.77
C GLY A 202 14.77 -26.66 -4.48
N LYS A 203 14.75 -27.09 -3.21
CA LYS A 203 13.97 -28.26 -2.77
C LYS A 203 12.73 -27.89 -1.96
N ASN A 204 12.60 -26.62 -1.58
CA ASN A 204 11.51 -26.14 -0.76
C ASN A 204 10.38 -25.60 -1.64
N ALA A 205 9.15 -25.72 -1.16
CA ALA A 205 7.97 -25.21 -1.86
C ALA A 205 7.97 -23.67 -2.00
N TRP A 206 8.74 -22.95 -1.18
CA TRP A 206 8.88 -21.49 -1.23
C TRP A 206 10.07 -21.02 -2.07
N ASP A 207 10.86 -21.93 -2.64
CA ASP A 207 11.96 -21.55 -3.52
C ASP A 207 11.35 -20.93 -4.80
N LYS A 208 11.81 -19.73 -5.15
CA LYS A 208 11.33 -18.98 -6.32
C LYS A 208 12.47 -18.25 -7.03
N THR A 209 12.34 -18.10 -8.34
CA THR A 209 13.18 -17.21 -9.14
C THR A 209 12.47 -15.88 -9.31
N HIS A 210 13.11 -14.78 -8.93
CA HIS A 210 12.51 -13.45 -9.00
C HIS A 210 12.83 -12.76 -10.31
N PHE A 211 11.83 -12.06 -10.83
CA PHE A 211 11.92 -11.26 -12.04
C PHE A 211 11.42 -9.84 -11.79
N GLU A 212 11.94 -8.91 -12.57
CA GLU A 212 11.50 -7.53 -12.63
C GLU A 212 11.29 -7.15 -14.09
N VAL A 213 10.17 -6.50 -14.39
CA VAL A 213 9.83 -5.99 -15.71
C VAL A 213 9.47 -4.52 -15.58
N ALA A 214 9.95 -3.69 -16.51
CA ALA A 214 9.55 -2.31 -16.67
C ALA A 214 8.97 -2.09 -18.08
N ILE A 215 7.79 -1.47 -18.17
CA ILE A 215 7.16 -1.11 -19.44
C ILE A 215 6.62 0.32 -19.34
N VAL A 216 7.12 1.22 -20.19
CA VAL A 216 6.68 2.62 -20.24
C VAL A 216 6.58 3.05 -21.70
N GLY A 217 5.36 3.29 -22.18
CA GLY A 217 5.08 3.49 -23.60
C GLY A 217 5.70 2.36 -24.45
N LYS A 218 6.61 2.73 -25.35
CA LYS A 218 7.36 1.79 -26.20
C LYS A 218 8.60 1.18 -25.52
N GLN A 219 9.03 1.70 -24.38
CA GLN A 219 10.17 1.16 -23.65
C GLN A 219 9.79 -0.14 -22.93
N TYR A 220 10.73 -1.07 -22.91
CA TYR A 220 10.59 -2.38 -22.30
C TYR A 220 11.95 -2.88 -21.80
N GLU A 221 11.96 -3.44 -20.60
CA GLU A 221 13.08 -4.21 -20.09
C GLU A 221 12.58 -5.28 -19.13
N ALA A 222 13.17 -6.48 -19.19
CA ALA A 222 12.92 -7.54 -18.24
C ALA A 222 14.26 -8.09 -17.72
N ARG A 223 14.31 -8.37 -16.42
CA ARG A 223 15.50 -8.85 -15.72
C ARG A 223 15.15 -10.00 -14.79
N VAL A 224 16.09 -10.93 -14.63
CA VAL A 224 16.07 -11.97 -13.59
C VAL A 224 16.99 -11.55 -12.46
N LEU A 225 16.60 -11.82 -11.21
CA LEU A 225 17.30 -11.37 -9.99
C LEU A 225 18.04 -12.50 -9.28
N SER A 226 18.65 -13.42 -10.03
CA SER A 226 19.33 -14.61 -9.46
C SER A 226 20.61 -14.26 -8.69
N ARG A 227 21.37 -13.26 -9.16
CA ARG A 227 22.61 -12.73 -8.56
C ARG A 227 22.69 -11.22 -8.74
N GLY A 228 21.56 -10.55 -8.53
CA GLY A 228 21.32 -9.18 -8.95
C GLY A 228 20.68 -9.09 -10.35
N PRO A 229 20.35 -7.88 -10.82
CA PRO A 229 19.60 -7.69 -12.07
C PRO A 229 20.40 -8.11 -13.30
N GLN A 230 19.87 -9.08 -14.07
CA GLN A 230 20.52 -9.64 -15.25
C GLN A 230 19.54 -9.77 -16.42
N PRO A 231 19.98 -9.56 -17.67
CA PRO A 231 19.18 -9.91 -18.83
C PRO A 231 19.04 -11.45 -18.93
N PHE A 232 17.98 -11.91 -19.59
CA PHE A 232 17.75 -13.32 -19.89
C PHE A 232 17.21 -13.49 -21.32
N GLU A 233 17.43 -14.67 -21.90
CA GLU A 233 17.19 -14.94 -23.32
C GLU A 233 15.72 -14.75 -23.73
N GLU A 234 14.80 -15.20 -22.87
CA GLU A 234 13.37 -15.21 -23.13
C GLU A 234 12.70 -13.83 -22.95
N ALA A 235 13.46 -12.80 -22.53
CA ALA A 235 12.93 -11.47 -22.22
C ALA A 235 12.14 -10.86 -23.38
N ALA A 236 12.64 -10.95 -24.61
CA ALA A 236 11.92 -10.44 -25.78
C ALA A 236 10.66 -11.27 -26.10
N SER A 237 10.67 -12.57 -25.79
CA SER A 237 9.56 -13.48 -26.07
C SER A 237 8.35 -13.21 -25.18
N ILE A 238 8.54 -12.68 -23.97
CA ILE A 238 7.44 -12.43 -23.02
C ILE A 238 6.86 -11.01 -23.14
N GLU A 239 7.48 -10.11 -23.91
CA GLU A 239 7.07 -8.69 -23.98
C GLU A 239 5.61 -8.52 -24.43
N SER A 240 5.21 -9.18 -25.53
CA SER A 240 3.85 -9.06 -26.04
C SER A 240 2.81 -9.54 -25.03
N LEU A 241 3.13 -10.62 -24.31
CA LEU A 241 2.28 -11.20 -23.28
C LEU A 241 2.05 -10.23 -22.11
N LEU A 242 3.10 -9.52 -21.71
CA LEU A 242 3.04 -8.55 -20.62
C LEU A 242 2.34 -7.25 -21.04
N ARG A 243 2.44 -6.85 -22.32
CA ARG A 243 1.64 -5.74 -22.87
C ARG A 243 0.15 -6.10 -22.93
N ASP A 244 -0.18 -7.33 -23.30
CA ASP A 244 -1.56 -7.82 -23.24
C ASP A 244 -2.10 -7.82 -21.81
N LEU A 245 -1.29 -8.23 -20.83
CA LEU A 245 -1.62 -8.15 -19.41
C LEU A 245 -1.86 -6.71 -18.95
N ARG A 246 -1.02 -5.75 -19.34
CA ARG A 246 -1.23 -4.32 -19.06
C ARG A 246 -2.59 -3.86 -19.56
N ASP A 247 -2.93 -4.21 -20.79
CA ASP A 247 -4.17 -3.78 -21.42
C ASP A 247 -5.40 -4.52 -20.87
N GLU A 248 -5.25 -5.77 -20.40
CA GLU A 248 -6.29 -6.53 -19.70
C GLU A 248 -6.59 -5.92 -18.33
N MET A 249 -5.56 -5.65 -17.53
CA MET A 249 -5.70 -5.01 -16.21
C MET A 249 -6.30 -3.62 -16.31
N ARG A 250 -5.83 -2.79 -17.25
CA ARG A 250 -6.43 -1.47 -17.53
C ARG A 250 -7.91 -1.55 -17.89
N ARG A 251 -8.35 -2.62 -18.57
CA ARG A 251 -9.78 -2.81 -18.89
C ARG A 251 -10.58 -3.22 -17.65
N ALA A 252 -9.99 -3.99 -16.75
CA ALA A 252 -10.63 -4.41 -15.51
C ALA A 252 -10.73 -3.27 -14.49
N GLN A 253 -9.71 -2.42 -14.40
CA GLN A 253 -9.57 -1.30 -13.45
C GLN A 253 -9.03 -0.06 -14.17
N PRO A 254 -9.87 0.64 -14.95
CA PRO A 254 -9.44 1.78 -15.75
C PRO A 254 -8.85 2.92 -14.91
N GLU A 255 -9.32 3.10 -13.67
CA GLU A 255 -8.91 4.14 -12.74
C GLU A 255 -7.45 4.04 -12.28
N LEU A 256 -6.83 2.86 -12.32
CA LEU A 256 -5.40 2.69 -12.02
C LEU A 256 -4.49 3.11 -13.19
N GLY A 257 -5.05 3.16 -14.40
CA GLY A 257 -4.28 3.34 -15.62
C GLY A 257 -3.40 2.13 -15.94
N LEU A 258 -2.15 2.37 -16.33
CA LEU A 258 -1.18 1.32 -16.66
C LEU A 258 -0.10 1.25 -15.58
N TRP A 259 0.22 0.05 -15.13
CA TRP A 259 1.40 -0.17 -14.30
C TRP A 259 2.68 0.11 -15.10
N TYR A 260 3.73 0.55 -14.42
CA TYR A 260 5.03 0.87 -15.01
C TYR A 260 6.06 -0.22 -14.78
N ALA A 261 5.93 -0.96 -13.68
CA ALA A 261 6.75 -2.13 -13.41
C ALA A 261 5.92 -3.29 -12.84
N MET A 262 6.45 -4.49 -13.00
CA MET A 262 5.93 -5.72 -12.45
C MET A 262 7.08 -6.51 -11.85
N LYS A 263 6.94 -6.93 -10.59
CA LYS A 263 7.84 -7.88 -9.93
C LYS A 263 7.09 -9.18 -9.75
N PHE A 264 7.74 -10.31 -10.02
CA PHE A 264 7.08 -11.60 -9.83
C PHE A 264 8.04 -12.70 -9.41
N GLY A 265 7.50 -13.69 -8.70
CA GLY A 265 8.19 -14.94 -8.39
C GLY A 265 7.70 -16.06 -9.29
N LEU A 266 8.62 -16.78 -9.93
CA LEU A 266 8.38 -18.08 -10.57
C LEU A 266 8.69 -19.20 -9.58
N TYR A 267 7.68 -19.98 -9.22
CA TYR A 267 7.76 -21.08 -8.28
C TYR A 267 8.13 -22.40 -8.98
N ALA A 268 8.57 -23.39 -8.21
CA ALA A 268 9.01 -24.69 -8.73
C ALA A 268 7.92 -25.46 -9.51
N ASP A 269 6.65 -25.20 -9.21
CA ASP A 269 5.49 -25.77 -9.90
C ASP A 269 5.07 -24.98 -11.15
N GLY A 270 5.85 -23.95 -11.53
CA GLY A 270 5.57 -23.09 -12.68
C GLY A 270 4.59 -21.96 -12.40
N ARG A 271 4.05 -21.83 -11.18
CA ARG A 271 3.18 -20.70 -10.83
C ARG A 271 3.96 -19.39 -10.85
N VAL A 272 3.31 -18.34 -11.33
CA VAL A 272 3.84 -16.97 -11.35
C VAL A 272 2.94 -16.08 -10.49
N MET A 273 3.50 -15.53 -9.41
CA MET A 273 2.78 -14.60 -8.53
C MET A 273 3.26 -13.16 -8.78
N PRO A 274 2.41 -12.30 -9.37
CA PRO A 274 2.79 -10.94 -9.73
C PRO A 274 2.55 -9.92 -8.61
N ASN A 275 3.30 -8.83 -8.66
CA ASN A 275 3.08 -7.59 -7.94
C ASN A 275 3.35 -6.42 -8.91
N PHE A 276 2.47 -5.42 -8.94
CA PHE A 276 2.46 -4.35 -9.92
C PHE A 276 2.74 -3.01 -9.26
N GLU A 277 3.55 -2.19 -9.93
CA GLU A 277 3.98 -0.88 -9.45
C GLU A 277 3.48 0.20 -10.41
N TYR A 278 2.68 1.13 -9.89
CA TYR A 278 2.02 2.18 -10.67
C TYR A 278 2.60 3.58 -10.41
N ASP A 279 3.42 3.76 -9.38
CA ASP A 279 3.80 5.10 -8.91
C ASP A 279 5.30 5.35 -8.95
N VAL A 280 6.13 4.32 -8.89
CA VAL A 280 7.59 4.49 -9.01
C VAL A 280 7.99 4.58 -10.47
N ARG A 281 8.78 5.61 -10.82
CA ARG A 281 9.40 5.74 -12.14
C ARG A 281 10.45 4.63 -12.31
N PRO A 282 10.26 3.66 -13.23
CA PRO A 282 11.22 2.59 -13.39
C PRO A 282 12.49 3.08 -14.10
N ALA A 283 13.59 2.37 -13.88
CA ALA A 283 14.79 2.52 -14.69
C ALA A 283 14.77 1.50 -15.83
N ILE A 284 15.03 1.95 -17.06
CA ILE A 284 15.11 1.13 -18.26
C ILE A 284 16.47 1.37 -18.92
N GLY A 285 17.29 0.33 -19.03
CA GLY A 285 18.65 0.43 -19.57
C GLY A 285 19.60 1.21 -18.65
N GLY A 286 19.31 1.24 -17.34
CA GLY A 286 20.09 1.97 -16.32
C GLY A 286 19.68 3.43 -16.13
N GLU A 287 18.81 3.95 -16.99
CA GLU A 287 18.34 5.34 -16.93
C GLU A 287 16.86 5.41 -16.56
N PRO A 288 16.39 6.46 -15.87
CA PRO A 288 14.96 6.66 -15.63
C PRO A 288 14.15 6.66 -16.93
N ALA A 289 13.02 5.95 -16.95
CA ALA A 289 12.15 5.85 -18.12
C ALA A 289 11.73 7.25 -18.64
N LYS A 290 11.56 7.40 -19.95
CA LYS A 290 11.33 8.70 -20.59
C LYS A 290 9.97 9.27 -20.20
N LEU A 291 9.94 10.54 -19.78
CA LEU A 291 8.70 11.23 -19.42
C LEU A 291 7.70 11.27 -20.56
N ALA A 292 8.16 11.50 -21.81
CA ALA A 292 7.27 11.53 -22.97
C ALA A 292 6.54 10.20 -23.21
N GLU A 293 7.17 9.06 -22.90
CA GLU A 293 6.55 7.74 -23.03
C GLU A 293 5.53 7.50 -21.90
N ALA A 294 5.85 7.94 -20.67
CA ALA A 294 4.92 7.87 -19.55
C ALA A 294 3.71 8.80 -19.74
N GLN A 295 3.90 9.99 -20.31
CA GLN A 295 2.82 10.91 -20.66
C GLN A 295 1.91 10.34 -21.75
N ALA A 296 2.48 9.63 -22.73
CA ALA A 296 1.69 8.91 -23.73
C ALA A 296 0.86 7.77 -23.10
N ASP A 297 1.44 7.04 -22.14
CA ASP A 297 0.72 6.03 -21.35
C ASP A 297 -0.43 6.66 -20.54
N LEU A 298 -0.20 7.79 -19.86
CA LEU A 298 -1.23 8.52 -19.10
C LEU A 298 -2.34 9.06 -20.00
N ALA A 299 -2.02 9.58 -21.19
CA ALA A 299 -3.02 10.04 -22.16
C ALA A 299 -3.88 8.87 -22.69
N ARG A 300 -3.28 7.68 -22.86
CA ARG A 300 -3.95 6.46 -23.31
C ARG A 300 -4.80 5.82 -22.23
N ALA A 301 -4.37 5.91 -20.97
CA ALA A 301 -5.01 5.32 -19.80
C ALA A 301 -5.02 6.34 -18.65
N PRO A 302 -5.94 7.31 -18.69
CA PRO A 302 -6.04 8.34 -17.67
C PRO A 302 -6.35 7.74 -16.30
N ARG A 303 -5.81 8.37 -15.27
CA ARG A 303 -6.11 8.08 -13.86
C ARG A 303 -6.51 9.39 -13.14
N PRO A 304 -7.20 9.33 -11.99
CA PRO A 304 -7.52 10.52 -11.21
C PRO A 304 -6.28 11.37 -10.94
N GLU A 305 -6.40 12.70 -11.03
CA GLU A 305 -5.27 13.64 -10.90
C GLU A 305 -4.44 13.40 -9.62
N ARG A 306 -5.12 13.14 -8.50
CA ARG A 306 -4.46 12.83 -7.21
C ARG A 306 -3.69 11.52 -7.17
N TRP A 307 -3.94 10.62 -8.11
CA TRP A 307 -3.23 9.35 -8.28
C TRP A 307 -2.20 9.40 -9.42
N VAL A 308 -2.03 10.56 -10.07
CA VAL A 308 -0.92 10.76 -11.00
C VAL A 308 0.37 10.90 -10.19
N PRO A 309 1.40 10.07 -10.46
CA PRO A 309 2.65 10.15 -9.72
C PRO A 309 3.32 11.52 -9.88
N LYS A 310 3.88 12.07 -8.81
CA LYS A 310 4.51 13.42 -8.81
C LYS A 310 5.59 13.61 -9.87
N TRP A 311 6.30 12.55 -10.27
CA TRP A 311 7.33 12.62 -11.30
C TRP A 311 6.77 12.77 -12.73
N LEU A 312 5.47 12.51 -12.90
CA LEU A 312 4.74 12.56 -14.17
C LEU A 312 3.82 13.79 -14.29
N ALA A 313 3.49 14.41 -13.15
CA ALA A 313 2.70 15.63 -13.06
C ALA A 313 3.45 16.85 -13.62
#